data_AF-A0A2Z6RHG0-F1
#
_entry.id   AF-A0A2Z6RHG0-F1
#
_cell.length_a   1.000
_cell.length_b   1.000
_cell.length_c   1.000
_cell.angle_alpha   90.00
_cell.angle_beta   90.00
_cell.angle_gamma   90.00
#
_symmetry.space_group_name_H-M   'P 1'
#
loop_
_entity.id
_entity.type
_entity.pdbx_description
1 polymer ?
#
loop_
_entity_poly.entity_id
_entity_poly.type
_entity_poly.pdbx_seq_one_letter_code
_entity_poly.pdbx_strand_id
1 'polypeptide(L)'
;MPCQLPADCLNEIFEYLERKKRSLYSCLLVNRFWCEISVRILWRDVWDTKSAENRLIVNSLILNTLIICLPNNSKIHLLEKGILDSTQISKTPLFDYPSFCKVLSIIDIGQTIVNVFKSQNYLAKEIMKMFMTKTSLKKLYYHNGTHTINLSFLRYPGAKDYLTNLSKLNCSSDVKNTFFNILSQVCCNIQSLTIEFKEKFSNDLKNLISSQNNLKYLSLSQKRSYSGVFWSAISPSLAKHSKSLIKLKIHWLKFDHWDRTEQLSLFTTFTNLQEIILSFHHRDGFSGFNKLQYITFPQLQTLKFLYKCPDDDMLIKFLKNNGRNLKEFYVNSNSNLILSAIAEFCPNLKLLYALFRCDKIETYKVILNSCQQLESIETRRYYGLLSEKELLETLAKYSPKNFYRLKLINYSDSKLIPEDLEKFFSNWKDRVPQIPFSFINRGSFSLENKEGISDVIEKYKKLGTIKKFETTLY
;
A
#
# COMPACT_ATOMS: atom_id res chain seq x y z
N MET A 1 22.18 -26.77 31.29
CA MET A 1 20.94 -26.76 30.47
C MET A 1 21.11 -25.75 29.35
N PRO A 2 20.75 -26.06 28.09
CA PRO A 2 20.77 -25.04 27.04
C PRO A 2 19.79 -23.93 27.42
N CYS A 3 20.27 -22.69 27.41
CA CYS A 3 19.49 -21.51 27.81
C CYS A 3 18.33 -21.34 26.81
N GLN A 4 17.10 -21.62 27.24
CA GLN A 4 15.91 -21.37 26.42
C GLN A 4 15.53 -19.89 26.56
N LEU A 5 15.31 -19.23 25.42
CA LEU A 5 14.82 -17.86 25.41
C LEU A 5 13.44 -17.80 26.10
N PRO A 6 13.17 -16.78 26.94
CA PRO A 6 11.85 -16.57 27.51
C PRO A 6 10.76 -16.45 26.44
N ALA A 7 9.54 -16.81 26.80
CA ALA A 7 8.36 -16.74 25.93
C ALA A 7 8.17 -15.35 25.30
N ASP A 8 8.31 -14.30 26.11
CA ASP A 8 8.12 -12.92 25.67
C ASP A 8 9.19 -12.50 24.67
N CYS A 9 10.44 -12.94 24.85
CA CYS A 9 11.51 -12.69 23.88
C CYS A 9 11.22 -13.39 22.55
N LEU A 10 10.76 -14.64 22.57
CA LEU A 10 10.42 -15.38 21.33
C LEU A 10 9.22 -14.77 20.61
N ASN A 11 8.21 -14.30 21.34
CA ASN A 11 7.09 -13.55 20.77
C ASN A 11 7.60 -12.32 20.01
N GLU A 12 8.38 -11.46 20.67
CA GLU A 12 8.93 -10.25 20.05
C GLU A 12 9.80 -10.59 18.83
N ILE A 13 10.66 -11.60 18.90
CA ILE A 13 11.48 -12.03 17.77
C ILE A 13 10.61 -12.45 16.58
N PHE A 14 9.53 -13.21 16.82
CA PHE A 14 8.69 -13.70 15.72
C PHE A 14 7.80 -12.62 15.13
N GLU A 15 7.44 -11.57 15.89
CA GLU A 15 6.75 -10.39 15.35
C GLU A 15 7.57 -9.74 14.22
N TYR A 16 8.90 -9.68 14.35
CA TYR A 16 9.78 -9.20 13.26
C TYR A 16 9.73 -10.08 12.00
N LEU A 17 9.25 -11.33 12.11
CA LEU A 17 9.10 -12.28 11.01
C LEU A 17 7.72 -12.22 10.35
N GLU A 18 6.76 -11.41 10.81
CA GLU A 18 5.40 -11.32 10.26
C GLU A 18 5.41 -11.14 8.72
N ARG A 19 6.31 -10.30 8.20
CA ARG A 19 6.46 -10.05 6.76
C ARG A 19 7.21 -11.16 6.00
N LYS A 20 7.90 -12.04 6.72
CA LYS A 20 8.68 -13.18 6.22
C LYS A 20 7.95 -14.50 6.53
N LYS A 21 6.73 -14.66 6.00
CA LYS A 21 5.87 -15.85 6.24
C LYS A 21 6.60 -17.20 6.06
N ARG A 22 7.55 -17.30 5.10
CA ARG A 22 8.40 -18.49 4.91
C ARG A 22 9.20 -18.87 6.15
N SER A 23 9.80 -17.90 6.82
CA SER A 23 10.55 -18.13 8.06
C SER A 23 9.64 -18.60 9.18
N LEU A 24 8.44 -18.02 9.30
CA LEU A 24 7.43 -18.47 10.28
C LEU A 24 6.98 -19.91 10.03
N TYR A 25 6.84 -20.35 8.76
CA TYR A 25 6.52 -21.75 8.47
C TYR A 25 7.63 -22.70 8.94
N SER A 26 8.90 -22.33 8.81
CA SER A 26 10.00 -23.13 9.38
C SER A 26 9.92 -23.19 10.91
N CYS A 27 9.53 -22.09 11.57
CA CYS A 27 9.37 -22.07 13.03
C CYS A 27 8.27 -23.01 13.53
N LEU A 28 7.25 -23.32 12.71
CA LEU A 28 6.18 -24.28 13.06
C LEU A 28 6.71 -25.69 13.37
N LEU A 29 7.84 -26.07 12.75
CA LEU A 29 8.37 -27.43 12.78
C LEU A 29 9.37 -27.66 13.93
N VAL A 30 9.72 -26.61 14.68
CA VAL A 30 10.78 -26.69 15.69
C VAL A 30 10.31 -27.39 16.95
N ASN A 31 9.25 -26.89 17.59
CA ASN A 31 8.61 -27.51 18.75
C ASN A 31 7.20 -26.91 18.96
N ARG A 32 6.44 -27.48 19.90
CA ARG A 32 5.06 -27.06 20.20
C ARG A 32 4.93 -25.57 20.54
N PHE A 33 5.89 -25.02 21.29
CA PHE A 33 5.86 -23.63 21.72
C PHE A 33 6.08 -22.67 20.55
N TRP A 34 7.08 -22.93 19.72
CA TRP A 34 7.36 -22.16 18.50
C TRP A 34 6.22 -22.26 17.50
N CYS A 35 5.60 -23.45 17.41
CA CYS A 35 4.42 -23.69 16.60
C CYS A 35 3.27 -22.76 17.03
N GLU A 36 2.94 -22.74 18.32
CA GLU A 36 1.84 -21.93 18.87
C GLU A 36 2.02 -20.42 18.57
N ILE A 37 3.21 -19.86 18.82
CA ILE A 37 3.50 -18.45 18.53
C ILE A 37 3.42 -18.17 17.02
N SER A 38 4.05 -19.02 16.21
CA SER A 38 4.12 -18.82 14.77
C SER A 38 2.73 -18.92 14.13
N VAL A 39 1.90 -19.87 14.56
CA VAL A 39 0.51 -20.00 14.10
C VAL A 39 -0.28 -18.74 14.42
N ARG A 40 -0.16 -18.18 15.63
CA ARG A 40 -0.85 -16.93 16.01
C ARG A 40 -0.52 -15.78 15.07
N ILE A 41 0.75 -15.63 14.69
CA ILE A 41 1.20 -14.55 13.79
C ILE A 41 0.75 -14.83 12.35
N LEU A 42 0.91 -16.07 11.86
CA LEU A 42 0.48 -16.46 10.52
C LEU A 42 -1.03 -16.31 10.31
N TRP A 43 -1.83 -16.61 11.32
CA TRP A 43 -3.29 -16.53 11.27
C TRP A 43 -3.87 -15.14 11.53
N ARG A 44 -3.02 -14.16 11.86
CA ARG A 44 -3.45 -12.76 12.09
C ARG A 44 -4.12 -12.14 10.87
N ASP A 45 -3.52 -12.33 9.70
CA ASP A 45 -4.02 -11.90 8.39
C ASP A 45 -3.83 -13.02 7.35
N VAL A 46 -4.82 -13.90 7.28
CA VAL A 46 -4.86 -15.03 6.33
C VAL A 46 -5.26 -14.61 4.91
N TRP A 47 -5.75 -13.37 4.73
CA TRP A 47 -6.26 -12.87 3.45
C TRP A 47 -5.19 -12.20 2.60
N ASP A 48 -4.04 -11.85 3.19
CA ASP A 48 -2.88 -11.29 2.50
C ASP A 48 -2.13 -12.36 1.67
N THR A 49 -2.73 -12.76 0.54
CA THR A 49 -2.17 -13.65 -0.47
C THR A 49 -1.79 -12.88 -1.75
N LYS A 50 -0.50 -12.95 -2.12
CA LYS A 50 0.11 -12.06 -3.12
C LYS A 50 -0.08 -12.49 -4.58
N SER A 51 -0.48 -13.74 -4.87
CA SER A 51 -0.72 -14.21 -6.24
C SER A 51 -2.17 -14.68 -6.43
N ALA A 52 -2.74 -14.37 -7.60
CA ALA A 52 -4.12 -14.74 -7.93
C ALA A 52 -4.28 -16.26 -8.12
N GLU A 53 -3.26 -16.93 -8.70
CA GLU A 53 -3.28 -18.36 -9.03
C GLU A 53 -3.33 -19.27 -7.79
N ASN A 54 -2.58 -18.93 -6.74
CA ASN A 54 -2.60 -19.71 -5.48
C ASN A 54 -3.76 -19.34 -4.55
N ARG A 55 -4.49 -18.26 -4.84
CA ARG A 55 -5.52 -17.72 -3.94
C ARG A 55 -6.66 -18.71 -3.72
N LEU A 56 -7.12 -19.40 -4.77
CA LEU A 56 -8.24 -20.34 -4.65
C LEU A 56 -7.92 -21.52 -3.73
N ILE A 57 -6.75 -22.13 -3.91
CA ILE A 57 -6.29 -23.26 -3.09
C ILE A 57 -6.06 -22.81 -1.64
N VAL A 58 -5.39 -21.69 -1.43
CA VAL A 58 -5.12 -21.19 -0.08
C VAL A 58 -6.43 -20.83 0.63
N ASN A 59 -7.34 -20.16 -0.06
CA ASN A 59 -8.64 -19.79 0.49
C ASN A 59 -9.48 -21.03 0.84
N SER A 60 -9.47 -22.08 0.01
CA SER A 60 -10.21 -23.32 0.32
C SER A 60 -9.64 -24.02 1.57
N LEU A 61 -8.33 -24.02 1.77
CA LEU A 61 -7.69 -24.54 2.98
C LEU A 61 -8.03 -23.72 4.23
N ILE A 62 -8.06 -22.38 4.09
CA ILE A 62 -8.52 -21.49 5.16
C ILE A 62 -9.98 -21.81 5.51
N LEU A 63 -10.86 -21.90 4.51
CA LEU A 63 -12.27 -22.19 4.71
C LEU A 63 -12.48 -23.56 5.39
N ASN A 64 -11.77 -24.60 4.94
CA ASN A 64 -11.81 -25.92 5.58
C ASN A 64 -11.37 -25.86 7.04
N THR A 65 -10.32 -25.09 7.35
CA THR A 65 -9.87 -24.92 8.73
C THR A 65 -10.92 -24.17 9.56
N LEU A 66 -11.57 -23.15 9.01
CA LEU A 66 -12.68 -22.45 9.68
C LEU A 66 -13.86 -23.38 9.94
N ILE A 67 -14.20 -24.26 9.00
CA ILE A 67 -15.24 -25.29 9.15
C ILE A 67 -14.89 -26.24 10.30
N ILE A 68 -13.65 -26.71 10.37
CA ILE A 68 -13.17 -27.56 11.47
C ILE A 68 -13.28 -26.84 12.83
N CYS A 69 -13.13 -25.52 12.86
CA CYS A 69 -13.23 -24.71 14.08
C CYS A 69 -14.68 -24.34 14.47
N LEU A 70 -15.68 -24.64 13.65
CA LEU A 70 -17.07 -24.30 13.96
C LEU A 70 -17.53 -24.97 15.27
N PRO A 71 -18.39 -24.31 16.06
CA PRO A 71 -19.04 -24.94 17.22
C PRO A 71 -19.78 -26.22 16.82
N ASN A 72 -19.82 -27.22 17.71
CA ASN A 72 -20.45 -28.51 17.42
C ASN A 72 -21.92 -28.36 16.99
N ASN A 73 -22.69 -27.48 17.63
CA ASN A 73 -24.08 -27.23 17.25
C ASN A 73 -24.19 -26.68 15.81
N SER A 74 -23.27 -25.80 15.41
CA SER A 74 -23.20 -25.27 14.03
C SER A 74 -22.83 -26.37 13.03
N LYS A 75 -21.88 -27.26 13.39
CA LYS A 75 -21.49 -28.40 12.55
C LYS A 75 -22.63 -29.38 12.33
N ILE A 76 -23.33 -29.77 13.40
CA ILE A 76 -24.50 -30.67 13.34
C ILE A 76 -25.58 -30.05 12.46
N HIS A 77 -25.89 -28.77 12.66
CA HIS A 77 -26.89 -28.08 11.86
C HIS A 77 -26.55 -28.03 10.36
N LEU A 78 -25.27 -27.83 10.02
CA LEU A 78 -24.81 -27.83 8.63
C LEU A 78 -24.80 -29.25 8.01
N LEU A 79 -24.60 -30.31 8.82
CA LEU A 79 -24.74 -31.71 8.40
C LEU A 79 -26.19 -32.05 8.03
N GLU A 80 -27.14 -31.67 8.89
CA GLU A 80 -28.58 -31.89 8.68
C GLU A 80 -29.07 -31.21 7.39
N LYS A 81 -28.44 -30.10 7.02
CA LYS A 81 -28.71 -29.38 5.77
C LYS A 81 -28.00 -29.96 4.53
N GLY A 82 -27.19 -31.01 4.70
CA GLY A 82 -26.41 -31.62 3.62
C GLY A 82 -25.31 -30.71 3.05
N ILE A 83 -24.87 -29.70 3.81
CA ILE A 83 -23.84 -28.74 3.39
C ILE A 83 -22.43 -29.28 3.70
N LEU A 84 -22.29 -29.93 4.85
CA LEU A 84 -21.07 -30.60 5.28
C LEU A 84 -21.27 -32.11 5.27
N ASP A 85 -20.17 -32.84 5.19
CA ASP A 85 -20.15 -34.30 5.36
C ASP A 85 -19.65 -34.72 6.75
N SER A 86 -19.83 -36.01 7.07
CA SER A 86 -19.38 -36.58 8.35
C SER A 86 -17.87 -36.52 8.56
N THR A 87 -17.08 -36.49 7.48
CA THR A 87 -15.61 -36.44 7.53
C THR A 87 -15.09 -35.05 7.89
N GLN A 88 -15.82 -33.99 7.55
CA GLN A 88 -15.49 -32.61 7.87
C GLN A 88 -15.80 -32.28 9.33
N ILE A 89 -16.78 -32.96 9.92
CA ILE A 89 -17.28 -32.67 11.27
C ILE A 89 -16.48 -33.43 12.34
N SER A 90 -15.98 -34.62 12.01
CA SER A 90 -15.19 -35.46 12.93
C SER A 90 -13.79 -34.91 13.23
N LYS A 91 -13.29 -33.97 12.43
CA LYS A 91 -11.98 -33.35 12.63
C LYS A 91 -11.99 -32.38 13.82
N THR A 92 -10.95 -32.47 14.65
CA THR A 92 -10.69 -31.54 15.75
C THR A 92 -9.60 -30.54 15.35
N PRO A 93 -9.79 -29.23 15.64
CA PRO A 93 -8.76 -28.25 15.36
C PRO A 93 -7.63 -28.35 16.39
N LEU A 94 -6.38 -28.23 15.94
CA LEU A 94 -5.22 -28.19 16.82
C LEU A 94 -5.18 -26.91 17.68
N PHE A 95 -5.69 -25.80 17.14
CA PHE A 95 -5.74 -24.49 17.79
C PHE A 95 -7.09 -23.81 17.51
N ASP A 96 -7.49 -22.84 18.34
CA ASP A 96 -8.61 -21.94 18.02
C ASP A 96 -8.19 -20.89 17.00
N TYR A 97 -7.95 -21.32 15.77
CA TYR A 97 -7.48 -20.47 14.66
C TYR A 97 -8.30 -19.17 14.48
N PRO A 98 -9.65 -19.19 14.54
CA PRO A 98 -10.45 -17.97 14.46
C PRO A 98 -10.10 -16.90 15.51
N SER A 99 -9.64 -17.29 16.71
CA SER A 99 -9.27 -16.35 17.78
C SER A 99 -8.00 -15.54 17.46
N PHE A 100 -7.13 -16.09 16.62
CA PHE A 100 -5.90 -15.46 16.18
C PHE A 100 -6.13 -14.46 15.05
N CYS A 101 -7.26 -14.56 14.35
CA CYS A 101 -7.61 -13.70 13.24
C CYS A 101 -7.90 -12.27 13.70
N LYS A 102 -7.06 -11.31 13.28
CA LYS A 102 -7.23 -9.88 13.57
C LYS A 102 -7.63 -9.07 12.35
N VAL A 103 -7.64 -9.69 11.17
CA VAL A 103 -8.07 -9.11 9.90
C VAL A 103 -9.19 -9.95 9.32
N LEU A 104 -10.34 -9.33 9.08
CA LEU A 104 -11.51 -10.00 8.51
C LEU A 104 -11.83 -9.40 7.16
N SER A 105 -11.87 -10.25 6.13
CA SER A 105 -12.33 -9.88 4.80
C SER A 105 -13.63 -10.60 4.45
N ILE A 106 -14.72 -9.87 4.52
CA ILE A 106 -16.07 -10.42 4.29
C ILE A 106 -16.24 -10.85 2.83
N ILE A 107 -15.61 -10.11 1.90
CA ILE A 107 -15.67 -10.43 0.47
C ILE A 107 -14.91 -11.72 0.19
N ASP A 108 -13.69 -11.87 0.75
CA ASP A 108 -12.88 -13.06 0.51
C ASP A 108 -13.53 -14.31 1.11
N ILE A 109 -14.15 -14.19 2.30
CA ILE A 109 -14.93 -15.29 2.88
C ILE A 109 -16.11 -15.64 1.95
N GLY A 110 -16.90 -14.64 1.54
CA GLY A 110 -18.06 -14.84 0.68
C GLY A 110 -17.69 -15.49 -0.66
N GLN A 111 -16.67 -14.97 -1.33
CA GLN A 111 -16.16 -15.50 -2.59
C GLN A 111 -15.65 -16.94 -2.44
N THR A 112 -14.95 -17.24 -1.35
CA THR A 112 -14.41 -18.58 -1.11
C THR A 112 -15.52 -19.60 -0.90
N ILE A 113 -16.55 -19.25 -0.11
CA ILE A 113 -17.73 -20.10 0.09
C ILE A 113 -18.44 -20.34 -1.24
N VAL A 114 -18.58 -19.32 -2.09
CA VAL A 114 -19.18 -19.47 -3.41
C VAL A 114 -18.37 -20.42 -4.29
N ASN A 115 -17.04 -20.26 -4.31
CA ASN A 115 -16.17 -21.07 -5.16
C ASN A 115 -16.13 -22.55 -4.74
N VAL A 116 -16.17 -22.83 -3.44
CA VAL A 116 -16.05 -24.21 -2.91
C VAL A 116 -17.42 -24.88 -2.77
N PHE A 117 -18.43 -24.15 -2.30
CA PHE A 117 -19.73 -24.70 -1.93
C PHE A 117 -20.91 -24.22 -2.80
N LYS A 118 -20.66 -23.51 -3.91
CA LYS A 118 -21.70 -23.02 -4.83
C LYS A 118 -22.78 -22.16 -4.16
N SER A 119 -22.36 -21.22 -3.30
CA SER A 119 -23.20 -20.17 -2.67
C SER A 119 -24.04 -20.58 -1.45
N GLN A 120 -23.42 -21.28 -0.48
CA GLN A 120 -24.08 -21.67 0.78
C GLN A 120 -24.17 -20.53 1.80
N ASN A 121 -25.26 -19.75 1.74
CA ASN A 121 -25.54 -18.66 2.67
C ASN A 121 -25.57 -19.08 4.15
N TYR A 122 -25.96 -20.33 4.45
CA TYR A 122 -25.97 -20.86 5.81
C TYR A 122 -24.57 -21.04 6.39
N LEU A 123 -23.64 -21.59 5.61
CA LEU A 123 -22.25 -21.73 6.02
C LEU A 123 -21.63 -20.36 6.33
N ALA A 124 -21.90 -19.35 5.50
CA ALA A 124 -21.45 -17.98 5.75
C ALA A 124 -21.99 -17.43 7.07
N LYS A 125 -23.27 -17.67 7.38
CA LYS A 125 -23.89 -17.24 8.65
C LYS A 125 -23.21 -17.87 9.86
N GLU A 126 -22.95 -19.18 9.84
CA GLU A 126 -22.32 -19.88 10.96
C GLU A 126 -20.86 -19.49 11.15
N ILE A 127 -20.11 -19.30 10.06
CA ILE A 127 -18.73 -18.78 10.14
C ILE A 127 -18.71 -17.37 10.73
N MET A 128 -19.59 -16.48 10.26
CA MET A 128 -19.67 -15.12 10.80
C MET A 128 -20.12 -15.11 12.26
N LYS A 129 -21.06 -15.98 12.64
CA LYS A 129 -21.49 -16.15 14.03
C LYS A 129 -20.33 -16.57 14.93
N MET A 130 -19.54 -17.55 14.50
CA MET A 130 -18.34 -17.96 15.20
C MET A 130 -17.38 -16.79 15.41
N PHE A 131 -17.08 -16.00 14.38
CA PHE A 131 -16.18 -14.84 14.51
C PHE A 131 -16.66 -13.79 15.52
N MET A 132 -17.97 -13.51 15.59
CA MET A 132 -18.53 -12.54 16.55
C MET A 132 -18.34 -12.97 18.01
N THR A 133 -18.09 -14.25 18.28
CA THR A 133 -17.76 -14.76 19.63
C THR A 133 -16.28 -14.68 19.97
N LYS A 134 -15.42 -14.32 19.00
CA LYS A 134 -13.96 -14.26 19.20
C LYS A 134 -13.53 -12.89 19.70
N THR A 135 -12.24 -12.75 19.98
CA THR A 135 -11.68 -11.53 20.58
C THR A 135 -11.23 -10.52 19.52
N SER A 136 -11.62 -9.26 19.74
CA SER A 136 -11.04 -8.02 19.18
C SER A 136 -10.51 -8.11 17.75
N LEU A 137 -11.33 -7.70 16.78
CA LEU A 137 -10.93 -7.42 15.41
C LEU A 137 -10.11 -6.13 15.31
N LYS A 138 -9.03 -6.13 14.52
CA LYS A 138 -8.21 -4.92 14.29
C LYS A 138 -8.47 -4.28 12.93
N LYS A 139 -8.82 -5.08 11.92
CA LYS A 139 -9.04 -4.62 10.55
C LYS A 139 -10.23 -5.32 9.89
N LEU A 140 -11.07 -4.54 9.22
CA LEU A 140 -12.24 -5.04 8.52
C LEU A 140 -12.22 -4.58 7.05
N TYR A 141 -12.47 -5.52 6.15
CA TYR A 141 -12.73 -5.26 4.74
C TYR A 141 -14.17 -5.61 4.39
N TYR A 142 -14.92 -4.63 3.91
CA TYR A 142 -16.31 -4.84 3.51
C TYR A 142 -16.71 -4.00 2.31
N HIS A 143 -16.83 -4.62 1.14
CA HIS A 143 -17.32 -3.97 -0.06
C HIS A 143 -18.53 -4.73 -0.58
N ASN A 144 -19.40 -3.99 -1.24
CA ASN A 144 -20.52 -4.56 -1.93
C ASN A 144 -20.05 -5.28 -3.21
N GLY A 145 -20.66 -6.42 -3.53
CA GLY A 145 -20.28 -7.30 -4.62
C GLY A 145 -21.28 -8.46 -4.77
N THR A 146 -21.07 -9.30 -5.80
CA THR A 146 -21.97 -10.39 -6.16
C THR A 146 -22.14 -11.46 -5.07
N HIS A 147 -21.19 -11.54 -4.13
CA HIS A 147 -21.12 -12.58 -3.09
C HIS A 147 -21.00 -12.00 -1.68
N THR A 148 -21.53 -10.80 -1.48
CA THR A 148 -21.46 -10.11 -0.18
C THR A 148 -22.30 -10.82 0.88
N ILE A 149 -21.67 -11.19 1.99
CA ILE A 149 -22.35 -11.78 3.14
C ILE A 149 -23.32 -10.77 3.76
N ASN A 150 -24.52 -11.24 4.10
CA ASN A 150 -25.54 -10.44 4.76
C ASN A 150 -25.05 -9.90 6.12
N LEU A 151 -25.29 -8.62 6.38
CA LEU A 151 -24.95 -7.89 7.60
C LEU A 151 -25.66 -8.34 8.89
N SER A 152 -26.52 -9.36 8.83
CA SER A 152 -27.19 -9.91 10.02
C SER A 152 -26.20 -10.28 11.13
N PHE A 153 -24.93 -10.56 10.79
CA PHE A 153 -23.89 -10.86 11.77
C PHE A 153 -23.61 -9.73 12.76
N LEU A 154 -23.88 -8.47 12.40
CA LEU A 154 -23.70 -7.33 13.30
C LEU A 154 -24.66 -7.36 14.50
N ARG A 155 -25.71 -8.19 14.44
CA ARG A 155 -26.70 -8.36 15.51
C ARG A 155 -26.42 -9.54 16.43
N TYR A 156 -25.38 -10.34 16.16
CA TYR A 156 -25.05 -11.48 17.01
C TYR A 156 -24.51 -11.03 18.38
N PRO A 157 -24.77 -11.80 19.45
CA PRO A 157 -24.11 -11.59 20.73
C PRO A 157 -22.58 -11.57 20.57
N GLY A 158 -21.90 -10.63 21.21
CA GLY A 158 -20.45 -10.45 21.11
C GLY A 158 -19.97 -9.60 19.92
N ALA A 159 -20.83 -9.29 18.93
CA ALA A 159 -20.42 -8.51 17.76
C ALA A 159 -19.88 -7.12 18.14
N LYS A 160 -20.47 -6.48 19.16
CA LYS A 160 -19.98 -5.18 19.67
C LYS A 160 -18.57 -5.31 20.22
N ASP A 161 -18.31 -6.26 21.10
CA ASP A 161 -17.00 -6.48 21.72
C ASP A 161 -15.94 -6.84 20.67
N TYR A 162 -16.34 -7.65 19.69
CA TYR A 162 -15.47 -8.01 18.57
C TYR A 162 -15.06 -6.80 17.73
N LEU A 163 -15.97 -5.84 17.51
CA LEU A 163 -15.73 -4.65 16.67
C LEU A 163 -15.18 -3.43 17.43
N THR A 164 -15.27 -3.37 18.76
CA THR A 164 -14.92 -2.19 19.57
C THR A 164 -13.47 -1.72 19.35
N ASN A 165 -12.56 -2.67 19.13
CA ASN A 165 -11.13 -2.41 18.94
C ASN A 165 -10.71 -2.24 17.47
N LEU A 166 -11.69 -2.05 16.56
CA LEU A 166 -11.43 -1.87 15.14
C LEU A 166 -10.62 -0.59 14.89
N SER A 167 -9.41 -0.76 14.38
CA SER A 167 -8.46 0.33 14.13
C SER A 167 -8.36 0.71 12.65
N LYS A 168 -8.71 -0.21 11.75
CA LYS A 168 -8.60 -0.05 10.30
C LYS A 168 -9.86 -0.53 9.60
N LEU A 169 -10.50 0.33 8.83
CA LEU A 169 -11.67 -0.02 8.02
C LEU A 169 -11.37 0.23 6.54
N ASN A 170 -11.68 -0.76 5.71
CA ASN A 170 -11.68 -0.62 4.26
C ASN A 170 -13.06 -1.02 3.72
N CYS A 171 -13.77 -0.08 3.12
CA CYS A 171 -15.14 -0.33 2.68
C CYS A 171 -15.53 0.39 1.39
N SER A 172 -16.61 -0.07 0.75
CA SER A 172 -17.23 0.68 -0.34
C SER A 172 -18.33 1.61 0.19
N SER A 173 -18.54 2.74 -0.47
CA SER A 173 -19.47 3.77 -0.01
C SER A 173 -20.96 3.40 -0.15
N ASP A 174 -21.26 2.41 -1.00
CA ASP A 174 -22.61 1.87 -1.27
C ASP A 174 -23.01 0.74 -0.33
N VAL A 175 -22.18 0.43 0.68
CA VAL A 175 -22.55 -0.49 1.74
C VAL A 175 -23.83 -0.01 2.46
N LYS A 176 -24.69 -0.95 2.84
CA LYS A 176 -25.97 -0.68 3.51
C LYS A 176 -25.80 0.20 4.74
N ASN A 177 -26.70 1.18 4.90
CA ASN A 177 -26.72 2.15 6.01
C ASN A 177 -26.64 1.52 7.40
N THR A 178 -27.26 0.35 7.60
CA THR A 178 -27.21 -0.40 8.86
C THR A 178 -25.78 -0.72 9.30
N PHE A 179 -24.86 -0.93 8.35
CA PHE A 179 -23.44 -1.15 8.66
C PHE A 179 -22.81 0.10 9.27
N PHE A 180 -22.89 1.24 8.56
CA PHE A 180 -22.28 2.49 8.99
C PHE A 180 -22.86 2.99 10.31
N ASN A 181 -24.18 2.84 10.50
CA ASN A 181 -24.83 3.23 11.75
C ASN A 181 -24.29 2.43 12.94
N ILE A 182 -24.23 1.09 12.85
CA ILE A 182 -23.68 0.25 13.93
C ILE A 182 -22.21 0.58 14.19
N LEU A 183 -21.39 0.68 13.15
CA LEU A 183 -19.96 0.98 13.32
C LEU A 183 -19.74 2.38 13.92
N SER A 184 -20.58 3.36 13.59
CA SER A 184 -20.47 4.71 14.16
C SER A 184 -20.71 4.76 15.67
N GLN A 185 -21.46 3.80 16.21
CA GLN A 185 -21.76 3.69 17.65
C GLN A 185 -20.73 2.84 18.40
N VAL A 186 -20.19 1.81 17.75
CA VAL A 186 -19.32 0.81 18.38
C VAL A 186 -17.83 1.10 18.15
N CYS A 187 -17.48 1.50 16.94
CA CYS A 187 -16.10 1.71 16.51
C CYS A 187 -15.78 3.21 16.52
N CYS A 188 -15.32 3.74 17.66
CA CYS A 188 -14.99 5.17 17.79
C CYS A 188 -13.48 5.47 17.65
N ASN A 189 -12.65 4.45 17.44
CA ASN A 189 -11.18 4.55 17.44
C ASN A 189 -10.54 4.05 16.13
N ILE A 190 -11.26 4.16 15.00
CA ILE A 190 -10.69 3.87 13.68
C ILE A 190 -9.63 4.93 13.36
N GLN A 191 -8.39 4.48 13.17
CA GLN A 191 -7.23 5.32 12.83
C GLN A 191 -6.94 5.35 11.34
N SER A 192 -7.33 4.29 10.60
CA SER A 192 -7.16 4.20 9.15
C SER A 192 -8.50 3.91 8.49
N LEU A 193 -8.92 4.80 7.59
CA LEU A 193 -10.15 4.67 6.84
C LEU A 193 -9.85 4.69 5.34
N THR A 194 -10.19 3.60 4.67
CA THR A 194 -10.17 3.48 3.21
C THR A 194 -11.59 3.37 2.70
N ILE A 195 -11.98 4.25 1.78
CA ILE A 195 -13.29 4.25 1.16
C ILE A 195 -13.14 4.14 -0.36
N GLU A 196 -13.77 3.13 -0.94
CA GLU A 196 -14.01 3.03 -2.38
C GLU A 196 -15.40 3.61 -2.69
N PHE A 197 -15.44 4.80 -3.26
CA PHE A 197 -16.67 5.45 -3.68
C PHE A 197 -17.27 4.76 -4.91
N LYS A 198 -18.55 4.45 -4.78
CA LYS A 198 -19.48 4.06 -5.84
C LYS A 198 -20.43 5.22 -6.10
N GLU A 199 -21.37 5.05 -7.02
CA GLU A 199 -22.29 6.11 -7.49
C GLU A 199 -23.11 6.79 -6.40
N LYS A 200 -23.38 6.10 -5.28
CA LYS A 200 -24.16 6.62 -4.16
C LYS A 200 -23.48 6.29 -2.83
N PHE A 201 -23.72 7.15 -1.85
CA PHE A 201 -23.35 6.91 -0.46
C PHE A 201 -24.34 7.59 0.48
N SER A 202 -24.45 7.11 1.72
CA SER A 202 -25.44 7.58 2.68
C SER A 202 -24.89 8.58 3.68
N ASN A 203 -25.79 9.32 4.34
CA ASN A 203 -25.43 10.15 5.50
C ASN A 203 -24.84 9.33 6.65
N ASP A 204 -25.15 8.04 6.77
CA ASP A 204 -24.55 7.19 7.80
C ASP A 204 -23.03 7.05 7.67
N LEU A 205 -22.49 7.10 6.44
CA LEU A 205 -21.03 7.16 6.24
C LEU A 205 -20.42 8.44 6.84
N LYS A 206 -21.12 9.56 6.74
CA LYS A 206 -20.71 10.84 7.36
C LYS A 206 -20.68 10.72 8.89
N ASN A 207 -21.67 10.03 9.46
CA ASN A 207 -21.74 9.76 10.91
C ASN A 207 -20.60 8.84 11.35
N LEU A 208 -20.28 7.81 10.58
CA LEU A 208 -19.12 6.96 10.83
C LEU A 208 -17.81 7.77 10.85
N ILE A 209 -17.59 8.65 9.87
CA ILE A 209 -16.39 9.50 9.85
C ILE A 209 -16.37 10.41 11.08
N SER A 210 -17.49 11.06 11.40
CA SER A 210 -17.56 12.07 12.47
C SER A 210 -17.44 11.48 13.88
N SER A 211 -17.88 10.23 14.08
CA SER A 211 -17.81 9.51 15.36
C SER A 211 -16.39 9.10 15.76
N GLN A 212 -15.43 9.12 14.83
CA GLN A 212 -14.05 8.75 15.17
C GLN A 212 -13.41 9.81 16.07
N ASN A 213 -12.54 9.34 16.98
CA ASN A 213 -11.80 10.21 17.90
C ASN A 213 -10.50 10.75 17.28
N ASN A 214 -9.81 9.95 16.46
CA ASN A 214 -8.48 10.30 15.97
C ASN A 214 -8.15 9.57 14.66
N LEU A 215 -8.68 10.07 13.54
CA LEU A 215 -8.38 9.51 12.22
C LEU A 215 -7.01 10.03 11.74
N LYS A 216 -6.08 9.11 11.46
CA LYS A 216 -4.69 9.42 11.07
C LYS A 216 -4.41 9.18 9.60
N TYR A 217 -5.04 8.16 9.03
CA TYR A 217 -4.81 7.72 7.65
C TYR A 217 -6.13 7.70 6.89
N LEU A 218 -6.22 8.49 5.82
CA LEU A 218 -7.37 8.54 4.93
C LEU A 218 -6.98 8.12 3.52
N SER A 219 -7.70 7.15 2.96
CA SER A 219 -7.56 6.74 1.57
C SER A 219 -8.91 6.80 0.87
N LEU A 220 -9.07 7.72 -0.07
CA LEU A 220 -10.29 7.84 -0.88
C LEU A 220 -9.98 7.33 -2.29
N SER A 221 -10.85 6.49 -2.82
CA SER A 221 -10.71 6.00 -4.18
C SER A 221 -12.04 5.99 -4.92
N GLN A 222 -12.01 6.28 -6.21
CA GLN A 222 -13.16 6.09 -7.08
C GLN A 222 -12.69 5.37 -8.35
N LYS A 223 -13.25 4.18 -8.57
CA LYS A 223 -13.05 3.38 -9.80
C LYS A 223 -14.20 3.65 -10.76
N ARG A 224 -13.94 3.54 -12.07
CA ARG A 224 -14.90 3.50 -13.21
C ARG A 224 -16.36 3.73 -12.80
N SER A 225 -16.79 4.99 -12.82
CA SER A 225 -18.14 5.41 -12.46
C SER A 225 -18.68 6.32 -13.56
N TYR A 226 -19.92 6.08 -14.00
CA TYR A 226 -20.62 6.93 -14.96
C TYR A 226 -21.08 8.26 -14.34
N SER A 227 -21.06 8.36 -13.01
CA SER A 227 -21.36 9.58 -12.26
C SER A 227 -20.21 9.98 -11.34
N GLY A 228 -19.87 11.27 -11.32
CA GLY A 228 -18.92 11.84 -10.36
C GLY A 228 -19.56 11.93 -8.98
N VAL A 229 -18.99 11.24 -7.99
CA VAL A 229 -19.46 11.41 -6.60
C VAL A 229 -18.65 12.53 -5.98
N PHE A 230 -19.35 13.59 -5.59
CA PHE A 230 -18.74 14.74 -4.96
C PHE A 230 -18.40 14.42 -3.51
N TRP A 231 -17.11 14.18 -3.22
CA TRP A 231 -16.65 14.01 -1.83
C TRP A 231 -16.78 15.28 -0.99
N SER A 232 -17.10 16.44 -1.60
CA SER A 232 -17.42 17.67 -0.87
C SER A 232 -18.52 17.44 0.18
N ALA A 233 -19.44 16.51 -0.08
CA ALA A 233 -20.50 16.16 0.85
C ALA A 233 -20.00 15.46 2.14
N ILE A 234 -18.77 14.90 2.18
CA ILE A 234 -18.15 14.37 3.40
C ILE A 234 -17.15 15.36 4.04
N SER A 235 -16.89 16.51 3.42
CA SER A 235 -15.95 17.51 3.92
C SER A 235 -16.23 17.97 5.36
N PRO A 236 -17.49 18.26 5.75
CA PRO A 236 -17.78 18.66 7.13
C PRO A 236 -17.38 17.58 8.16
N SER A 237 -17.63 16.31 7.83
CA SER A 237 -17.26 15.18 8.69
C SER A 237 -15.76 14.99 8.79
N LEU A 238 -15.02 15.20 7.69
CA LEU A 238 -13.57 15.12 7.68
C LEU A 238 -12.90 16.30 8.39
N ALA A 239 -13.51 17.47 8.43
CA ALA A 239 -12.94 18.67 9.05
C ALA A 239 -12.60 18.47 10.54
N LYS A 240 -13.36 17.63 11.26
CA LYS A 240 -13.07 17.22 12.65
C LYS A 240 -11.70 16.57 12.81
N HIS A 241 -11.19 15.94 11.76
CA HIS A 241 -9.92 15.21 11.72
C HIS A 241 -8.77 16.00 11.10
N SER A 242 -8.98 17.29 10.82
CA SER A 242 -7.97 18.16 10.20
C SER A 242 -6.63 18.19 10.94
N LYS A 243 -6.68 18.11 12.28
CA LYS A 243 -5.48 18.10 13.14
C LYS A 243 -4.90 16.69 13.36
N SER A 244 -5.65 15.62 13.13
CA SER A 244 -5.20 14.25 13.36
C SER A 244 -4.66 13.57 12.10
N LEU A 245 -5.12 13.99 10.92
CA LEU A 245 -4.73 13.38 9.66
C LEU A 245 -3.25 13.63 9.35
N ILE A 246 -2.51 12.53 9.22
CA ILE A 246 -1.08 12.50 8.91
C ILE A 246 -0.86 12.10 7.45
N LYS A 247 -1.72 11.22 6.91
CA LYS A 247 -1.58 10.70 5.56
C LYS A 247 -2.88 10.76 4.80
N LEU A 248 -2.80 11.31 3.59
CA LEU A 248 -3.86 11.37 2.62
C LEU A 248 -3.46 10.63 1.36
N LYS A 249 -4.26 9.64 0.97
CA LYS A 249 -4.15 8.97 -0.32
C LYS A 249 -5.44 9.19 -1.11
N ILE A 250 -5.29 9.62 -2.36
CA ILE A 250 -6.39 9.78 -3.27
C ILE A 250 -6.10 9.05 -4.57
N HIS A 251 -7.04 8.22 -5.02
CA HIS A 251 -6.95 7.53 -6.29
C HIS A 251 -8.20 7.72 -7.14
N TRP A 252 -8.01 8.17 -8.38
CA TRP A 252 -9.12 8.43 -9.28
C TRP A 252 -8.84 7.91 -10.70
N LEU A 253 -9.71 7.01 -11.14
CA LEU A 253 -9.79 6.45 -12.48
C LEU A 253 -11.08 6.97 -13.14
N LYS A 254 -11.02 8.10 -13.85
CA LYS A 254 -12.17 8.64 -14.59
C LYS A 254 -12.16 8.12 -16.04
N PHE A 255 -13.33 7.77 -16.57
CA PHE A 255 -13.62 7.64 -18.01
C PHE A 255 -14.69 8.68 -18.33
N ASP A 256 -14.40 9.51 -19.32
CA ASP A 256 -15.32 10.42 -19.99
C ASP A 256 -15.88 11.63 -19.23
N HIS A 257 -16.33 12.57 -20.07
CA HIS A 257 -16.46 14.00 -19.86
C HIS A 257 -17.40 14.41 -18.72
N TRP A 258 -17.12 15.60 -18.19
CA TRP A 258 -17.98 16.43 -17.33
C TRP A 258 -17.76 16.38 -15.81
N ASP A 259 -17.79 17.61 -15.29
CA ASP A 259 -17.59 18.12 -13.95
C ASP A 259 -16.15 18.18 -13.38
N ARG A 260 -15.61 19.41 -13.36
CA ARG A 260 -14.37 19.83 -12.70
C ARG A 260 -14.68 20.07 -11.23
N THR A 261 -14.89 19.00 -10.49
CA THR A 261 -15.26 19.11 -9.09
C THR A 261 -14.03 19.50 -8.26
N GLU A 262 -14.06 20.61 -7.53
CA GLU A 262 -12.95 21.08 -6.67
C GLU A 262 -12.73 20.21 -5.41
N GLN A 263 -12.66 18.89 -5.58
CA GLN A 263 -12.55 17.93 -4.47
C GLN A 263 -11.27 18.13 -3.68
N LEU A 264 -10.21 18.61 -4.32
CA LEU A 264 -8.95 18.87 -3.63
C LEU A 264 -9.02 20.02 -2.63
N SER A 265 -9.97 20.95 -2.79
CA SER A 265 -10.11 22.11 -1.91
C SER A 265 -10.45 21.72 -0.47
N LEU A 266 -11.07 20.56 -0.26
CA LEU A 266 -11.44 20.09 1.09
C LEU A 266 -10.22 19.81 1.97
N PHE A 267 -9.07 19.51 1.36
CA PHE A 267 -7.82 19.19 2.07
C PHE A 267 -7.01 20.42 2.47
N THR A 268 -7.46 21.64 2.11
CA THR A 268 -6.80 22.91 2.48
C THR A 268 -6.74 23.12 4.00
N THR A 269 -7.62 22.47 4.76
CA THR A 269 -7.69 22.56 6.22
C THR A 269 -6.77 21.57 6.94
N PHE A 270 -6.16 20.61 6.24
CA PHE A 270 -5.43 19.49 6.86
C PHE A 270 -3.94 19.79 6.99
N THR A 271 -3.60 20.80 7.79
CA THR A 271 -2.23 21.35 7.88
C THR A 271 -1.20 20.40 8.51
N ASN A 272 -1.63 19.34 9.21
CA ASN A 272 -0.76 18.35 9.85
C ASN A 272 -0.37 17.18 8.93
N LEU A 273 -0.76 17.21 7.65
CA LEU A 273 -0.38 16.17 6.70
C LEU A 273 1.14 16.08 6.53
N GLN A 274 1.64 14.85 6.68
CA GLN A 274 3.04 14.48 6.45
C GLN A 274 3.22 13.78 5.10
N GLU A 275 2.17 13.08 4.63
CA GLU A 275 2.19 12.36 3.36
C GLU A 275 0.94 12.64 2.52
N ILE A 276 1.14 13.09 1.28
CA ILE A 276 0.08 13.27 0.27
C ILE A 276 0.42 12.40 -0.94
N ILE A 277 -0.50 11.49 -1.29
CA ILE A 277 -0.36 10.60 -2.44
C ILE A 277 -1.57 10.78 -3.35
N LEU A 278 -1.38 11.36 -4.53
CA LEU A 278 -2.41 11.62 -5.53
C LEU A 278 -2.16 10.76 -6.77
N SER A 279 -3.17 9.99 -7.15
CA SER A 279 -3.09 9.00 -8.23
C SER A 279 -4.21 9.23 -9.22
N PHE A 280 -4.04 10.25 -10.08
CA PHE A 280 -5.02 10.68 -11.08
C PHE A 280 -4.53 10.40 -12.50
N HIS A 281 -5.33 9.68 -13.27
CA HIS A 281 -4.98 9.34 -14.67
C HIS A 281 -5.17 10.51 -15.64
N HIS A 282 -5.96 11.51 -15.27
CA HIS A 282 -6.27 12.70 -16.06
C HIS A 282 -5.94 13.98 -15.30
N ARG A 283 -5.52 15.03 -16.02
CA ARG A 283 -5.15 16.32 -15.44
C ARG A 283 -6.33 17.01 -14.75
N ASP A 284 -7.55 16.81 -15.24
CA ASP A 284 -8.77 17.37 -14.65
C ASP A 284 -9.02 16.92 -13.20
N GLY A 285 -8.42 15.79 -12.79
CA GLY A 285 -8.44 15.35 -11.39
C GLY A 285 -7.76 16.33 -10.43
N PHE A 286 -6.96 17.26 -10.93
CA PHE A 286 -6.33 18.33 -10.16
C PHE A 286 -7.18 19.62 -10.10
N SER A 287 -8.46 19.57 -10.51
CA SER A 287 -9.41 20.65 -10.20
C SER A 287 -9.48 20.88 -8.67
N GLY A 288 -9.38 22.14 -8.24
CA GLY A 288 -9.24 22.52 -6.83
C GLY A 288 -7.78 22.64 -6.34
N PHE A 289 -6.78 22.19 -7.13
CA PHE A 289 -5.37 22.41 -6.78
C PHE A 289 -4.99 23.89 -6.81
N ASN A 290 -5.72 24.73 -7.55
CA ASN A 290 -5.64 26.19 -7.53
C ASN A 290 -5.83 26.80 -6.12
N LYS A 291 -6.53 26.11 -5.21
CA LYS A 291 -6.64 26.51 -3.80
C LYS A 291 -5.51 25.92 -2.95
N LEU A 292 -5.15 24.65 -3.18
CA LEU A 292 -4.08 23.98 -2.44
C LEU A 292 -2.69 24.58 -2.69
N GLN A 293 -2.43 25.15 -3.87
CA GLN A 293 -1.13 25.71 -4.24
C GLN A 293 -0.61 26.79 -3.27
N TYR A 294 -1.51 27.46 -2.54
CA TYR A 294 -1.16 28.53 -1.60
C TYR A 294 -1.09 28.08 -0.14
N ILE A 295 -1.45 26.82 0.15
CA ILE A 295 -1.49 26.32 1.52
C ILE A 295 -0.10 25.82 1.93
N THR A 296 0.29 26.15 3.16
CA THR A 296 1.49 25.61 3.81
C THR A 296 1.13 24.38 4.64
N PHE A 297 1.87 23.30 4.43
CA PHE A 297 1.85 22.06 5.17
C PHE A 297 3.20 21.89 5.88
N PRO A 298 3.36 22.41 7.11
CA PRO A 298 4.66 22.48 7.77
C PRO A 298 5.34 21.13 8.02
N GLN A 299 4.56 20.04 8.07
CA GLN A 299 5.08 18.70 8.34
C GLN A 299 5.15 17.81 7.08
N LEU A 300 4.84 18.35 5.89
CA LEU A 300 4.77 17.57 4.66
C LEU A 300 6.17 17.09 4.23
N GLN A 301 6.40 15.79 4.35
CA GLN A 301 7.67 15.15 4.00
C GLN A 301 7.57 14.33 2.71
N THR A 302 6.36 13.94 2.31
CA THR A 302 6.15 13.08 1.14
C THR A 302 5.02 13.62 0.28
N LEU A 303 5.34 13.89 -0.98
CA LEU A 303 4.36 14.27 -2.00
C LEU A 303 4.52 13.35 -3.21
N LYS A 304 3.47 12.63 -3.59
CA LYS A 304 3.52 11.69 -4.72
C LYS A 304 2.38 11.90 -5.71
N PHE A 305 2.74 12.20 -6.95
CA PHE A 305 1.87 12.19 -8.12
C PHE A 305 2.16 10.93 -8.95
N LEU A 306 1.37 9.87 -8.78
CA LEU A 306 1.70 8.54 -9.34
C LEU A 306 1.45 8.40 -10.86
N TYR A 307 0.60 9.25 -11.43
CA TYR A 307 0.18 9.18 -12.84
C TYR A 307 0.30 10.52 -13.56
N LYS A 308 -0.65 11.44 -13.43
CA LYS A 308 -0.51 12.84 -13.86
C LYS A 308 -0.17 13.74 -12.66
N CYS A 309 0.25 14.97 -12.93
CA CYS A 309 0.50 16.00 -11.92
C CYS A 309 -0.25 17.31 -12.31
N PRO A 310 -0.37 18.29 -11.39
CA PRO A 310 -0.96 19.61 -11.66
C PRO A 310 -0.23 20.39 -12.76
N ASP A 311 -0.83 21.49 -13.20
CA ASP A 311 -0.16 22.47 -14.06
C ASP A 311 1.11 23.01 -13.42
N ASP A 312 2.12 23.29 -14.26
CA ASP A 312 3.45 23.71 -13.84
C ASP A 312 3.40 24.90 -12.90
N ASP A 313 2.69 25.97 -13.28
CA ASP A 313 2.56 27.19 -12.46
C ASP A 313 1.99 26.90 -11.07
N MET A 314 1.00 26.00 -10.99
CA MET A 314 0.38 25.67 -9.71
C MET A 314 1.30 24.82 -8.85
N LEU A 315 1.99 23.84 -9.45
CA LEU A 315 2.92 23.00 -8.74
C LEU A 315 4.13 23.80 -8.25
N ILE A 316 4.65 24.74 -9.04
CA ILE A 316 5.76 25.62 -8.66
C ILE A 316 5.38 26.46 -7.45
N LYS A 317 4.19 27.08 -7.45
CA LYS A 317 3.66 27.82 -6.28
C LYS A 317 3.54 26.93 -5.05
N PHE A 318 3.06 25.70 -5.20
CA PHE A 318 3.00 24.74 -4.11
C PHE A 318 4.39 24.40 -3.56
N LEU A 319 5.36 24.14 -4.42
CA LEU A 319 6.74 23.82 -4.05
C LEU A 319 7.44 25.01 -3.38
N LYS A 320 7.17 26.25 -3.80
CA LYS A 320 7.70 27.44 -3.13
C LYS A 320 7.31 27.48 -1.63
N ASN A 321 6.10 27.04 -1.30
CA ASN A 321 5.59 27.05 0.08
C ASN A 321 6.00 25.80 0.88
N ASN A 322 6.14 24.64 0.24
CA ASN A 322 6.22 23.35 0.91
C ASN A 322 7.49 22.53 0.59
N GLY A 323 8.20 22.88 -0.48
CA GLY A 323 9.30 22.10 -1.05
C GLY A 323 10.45 21.85 -0.08
N ARG A 324 10.74 22.84 0.78
CA ARG A 324 11.83 22.75 1.78
C ARG A 324 11.61 21.62 2.79
N ASN A 325 10.37 21.21 3.03
CA ASN A 325 10.04 20.14 3.97
C ASN A 325 10.08 18.74 3.33
N LEU A 326 10.05 18.66 1.99
CA LEU A 326 9.95 17.40 1.26
C LEU A 326 11.24 16.59 1.36
N LYS A 327 11.09 15.33 1.75
CA LYS A 327 12.12 14.29 1.70
C LYS A 327 11.89 13.33 0.54
N GLU A 328 10.64 13.08 0.18
CA GLU A 328 10.27 12.24 -0.96
C GLU A 328 9.34 13.00 -1.90
N PHE A 329 9.71 13.08 -3.18
CA PHE A 329 8.90 13.72 -4.19
C PHE A 329 8.79 12.84 -5.43
N TYR A 330 7.56 12.54 -5.83
CA TYR A 330 7.28 11.79 -7.06
C TYR A 330 6.45 12.67 -7.98
N VAL A 331 6.98 12.96 -9.16
CA VAL A 331 6.30 13.72 -10.20
C VAL A 331 6.53 13.08 -11.56
N ASN A 332 5.47 12.61 -12.20
CA ASN A 332 5.55 12.09 -13.56
C ASN A 332 5.49 13.24 -14.59
N SER A 333 6.49 14.13 -14.54
CA SER A 333 6.65 15.27 -15.44
C SER A 333 8.07 15.34 -15.96
N ASN A 334 8.20 15.84 -17.19
CA ASN A 334 9.46 16.18 -17.84
C ASN A 334 9.59 17.70 -18.11
N SER A 335 8.75 18.52 -17.47
CA SER A 335 8.81 19.98 -17.61
C SER A 335 10.06 20.56 -16.96
N ASN A 336 10.79 21.38 -17.71
CA ASN A 336 11.98 22.07 -17.19
C ASN A 336 11.64 23.08 -16.09
N LEU A 337 10.45 23.68 -16.14
CA LEU A 337 10.02 24.64 -15.12
C LEU A 337 9.85 23.92 -13.78
N ILE A 338 9.19 22.77 -13.77
CA ILE A 338 9.04 21.94 -12.57
C ILE A 338 10.40 21.43 -12.10
N LEU A 339 11.24 20.92 -12.99
CA LEU A 339 12.57 20.41 -12.63
C LEU A 339 13.47 21.50 -12.03
N SER A 340 13.42 22.71 -12.58
CA SER A 340 14.16 23.87 -12.04
C SER A 340 13.62 24.28 -10.67
N ALA A 341 12.29 24.31 -10.51
CA ALA A 341 11.67 24.59 -9.22
C ALA A 341 11.98 23.53 -8.15
N ILE A 342 12.18 22.26 -8.53
CA ILE A 342 12.68 21.23 -7.58
C ILE A 342 14.07 21.59 -7.09
N ALA A 343 14.98 21.96 -8.00
CA ALA A 343 16.34 22.35 -7.62
C ALA A 343 16.35 23.57 -6.70
N GLU A 344 15.47 24.54 -6.96
CA GLU A 344 15.39 25.79 -6.19
C GLU A 344 14.70 25.60 -4.81
N PHE A 345 13.57 24.89 -4.77
CA PHE A 345 12.70 24.87 -3.59
C PHE A 345 12.78 23.60 -2.74
N CYS A 346 13.45 22.53 -3.19
CA CYS A 346 13.47 21.23 -2.50
C CYS A 346 14.88 20.78 -2.03
N PRO A 347 15.65 21.59 -1.27
CA PRO A 347 17.04 21.26 -0.91
C PRO A 347 17.20 20.02 0.00
N ASN A 348 16.17 19.64 0.75
CA ASN A 348 16.19 18.52 1.70
C ASN A 348 15.72 17.18 1.10
N LEU A 349 15.57 17.12 -0.23
CA LEU A 349 15.04 15.96 -0.90
C LEU A 349 16.01 14.77 -0.82
N LYS A 350 15.51 13.61 -0.40
CA LYS A 350 16.25 12.35 -0.31
C LYS A 350 15.90 11.38 -1.44
N LEU A 351 14.66 11.39 -1.89
CA LEU A 351 14.18 10.55 -2.98
C LEU A 351 13.41 11.40 -4.00
N LEU A 352 13.88 11.37 -5.24
CA LEU A 352 13.18 11.98 -6.38
C LEU A 352 12.72 10.91 -7.37
N TYR A 353 11.45 10.91 -7.73
CA TYR A 353 10.96 10.31 -8.96
C TYR A 353 10.56 11.40 -9.96
N ALA A 354 11.21 11.43 -11.11
CA ALA A 354 10.94 12.38 -12.20
C ALA A 354 11.28 11.77 -13.56
N LEU A 355 10.82 12.42 -14.65
CA LEU A 355 11.21 12.05 -16.01
C LEU A 355 12.29 13.00 -16.52
N PHE A 356 13.40 12.47 -17.02
CA PHE A 356 14.53 13.26 -17.52
C PHE A 356 14.66 13.11 -19.03
N ARG A 357 14.41 14.19 -19.78
CA ARG A 357 14.54 14.20 -21.23
C ARG A 357 16.01 14.30 -21.66
N CYS A 358 16.33 13.70 -22.80
CA CYS A 358 17.69 13.73 -23.34
C CYS A 358 18.16 15.16 -23.67
N ASP A 359 17.26 16.03 -24.16
CA ASP A 359 17.58 17.42 -24.51
C ASP A 359 17.72 18.36 -23.30
N LYS A 360 17.57 17.85 -22.06
CA LYS A 360 17.49 18.63 -20.82
C LYS A 360 18.40 18.12 -19.71
N ILE A 361 19.53 17.54 -20.11
CA ILE A 361 20.54 17.01 -19.18
C ILE A 361 21.09 18.08 -18.22
N GLU A 362 21.18 19.35 -18.65
CA GLU A 362 21.67 20.43 -17.79
C GLU A 362 20.76 20.67 -16.58
N THR A 363 19.44 20.66 -16.76
CA THR A 363 18.50 20.80 -15.64
C THR A 363 18.63 19.64 -14.65
N TYR A 364 18.93 18.44 -15.15
CA TYR A 364 19.18 17.29 -14.28
C TYR A 364 20.46 17.46 -13.45
N LYS A 365 21.55 17.95 -14.05
CA LYS A 365 22.79 18.30 -13.32
C LYS A 365 22.53 19.34 -12.24
N VAL A 366 21.73 20.37 -12.54
CA VAL A 366 21.34 21.41 -11.57
C VAL A 366 20.62 20.81 -10.37
N ILE A 367 19.71 19.85 -10.56
CA ILE A 367 19.04 19.14 -9.45
C ILE A 367 20.06 18.39 -8.60
N LEU A 368 20.95 17.60 -9.23
CA LEU A 368 21.97 16.83 -8.50
C LEU A 368 22.91 17.72 -7.68
N ASN A 369 23.24 18.90 -8.20
CA ASN A 369 24.07 19.89 -7.51
C ASN A 369 23.31 20.68 -6.43
N SER A 370 21.99 20.84 -6.55
CA SER A 370 21.22 21.65 -5.59
C SER A 370 20.67 20.80 -4.44
N CYS A 371 20.22 19.59 -4.71
CA CYS A 371 19.63 18.67 -3.73
C CYS A 371 20.72 17.81 -3.06
N GLN A 372 21.54 18.41 -2.20
CA GLN A 372 22.70 17.73 -1.59
C GLN A 372 22.37 16.59 -0.62
N GLN A 373 21.10 16.45 -0.21
CA GLN A 373 20.62 15.33 0.61
C GLN A 373 20.09 14.15 -0.21
N LEU A 374 20.17 14.21 -1.55
CA LEU A 374 19.58 13.21 -2.41
C LEU A 374 20.31 11.87 -2.26
N GLU A 375 19.57 10.85 -1.86
CA GLU A 375 20.04 9.49 -1.63
C GLU A 375 19.66 8.57 -2.79
N SER A 376 18.54 8.86 -3.45
CA SER A 376 17.99 8.01 -4.51
C SER A 376 17.23 8.77 -5.58
N ILE A 377 17.39 8.30 -6.82
CA ILE A 377 16.53 8.68 -7.96
C ILE A 377 15.79 7.45 -8.48
N GLU A 378 14.51 7.65 -8.78
CA GLU A 378 13.70 6.73 -9.56
C GLU A 378 13.30 7.41 -10.89
N THR A 379 13.37 6.71 -12.02
CA THR A 379 12.94 7.27 -13.31
C THR A 379 12.45 6.19 -14.28
N ARG A 380 11.86 6.59 -15.41
CA ARG A 380 11.42 5.70 -16.49
C ARG A 380 12.35 5.82 -17.70
N ARG A 381 12.40 4.76 -18.51
CA ARG A 381 13.06 4.74 -19.81
C ARG A 381 12.07 4.39 -20.92
N TYR A 382 11.98 5.28 -21.90
CA TYR A 382 11.36 5.09 -23.22
C TYR A 382 11.90 6.16 -24.18
N TYR A 383 11.51 6.10 -25.46
CA TYR A 383 11.99 7.03 -26.49
C TYR A 383 11.78 8.51 -26.09
N GLY A 384 12.83 9.32 -26.21
CA GLY A 384 12.84 10.75 -25.84
C GLY A 384 13.27 11.08 -24.40
N LEU A 385 13.53 10.07 -23.57
CA LEU A 385 14.18 10.24 -22.25
C LEU A 385 15.68 9.92 -22.33
N LEU A 386 16.45 10.33 -21.31
CA LEU A 386 17.88 10.04 -21.21
C LEU A 386 18.18 8.55 -21.38
N SER A 387 19.25 8.24 -22.10
CA SER A 387 19.75 6.87 -22.17
C SER A 387 20.29 6.42 -20.81
N GLU A 388 20.34 5.11 -20.61
CA GLU A 388 20.90 4.52 -19.39
C GLU A 388 22.36 4.92 -19.18
N LYS A 389 23.14 4.94 -20.27
CA LYS A 389 24.54 5.38 -20.28
C LYS A 389 24.67 6.82 -19.81
N GLU A 390 23.97 7.76 -20.43
CA GLU A 390 24.03 9.19 -20.06
C GLU A 390 23.57 9.42 -18.61
N LEU A 391 22.55 8.67 -18.17
CA LEU A 391 22.06 8.74 -16.80
C LEU A 391 23.14 8.31 -15.79
N LEU A 392 23.81 7.17 -16.04
CA LEU A 392 24.89 6.65 -15.21
C LEU A 392 26.12 7.59 -15.23
N GLU A 393 26.54 8.06 -16.39
CA GLU A 393 27.66 9.00 -16.51
C GLU A 393 27.39 10.32 -15.77
N THR A 394 26.15 10.83 -15.87
CA THR A 394 25.75 12.04 -15.13
C THR A 394 25.74 11.79 -13.63
N LEU A 395 25.22 10.65 -13.17
CA LEU A 395 25.20 10.29 -11.75
C LEU A 395 26.61 10.14 -11.18
N ALA A 396 27.52 9.47 -11.90
CA ALA A 396 28.90 9.30 -11.46
C ALA A 396 29.60 10.64 -11.20
N LYS A 397 29.32 11.64 -12.05
CA LYS A 397 29.98 12.96 -11.99
C LYS A 397 29.33 13.96 -11.05
N TYR A 398 27.99 14.03 -11.02
CA TYR A 398 27.27 15.14 -10.38
C TYR A 398 26.47 14.73 -9.15
N SER A 399 26.30 13.44 -8.85
CA SER A 399 25.48 13.03 -7.71
C SER A 399 26.09 13.48 -6.36
N PRO A 400 25.26 13.85 -5.38
CA PRO A 400 25.73 14.30 -4.08
C PRO A 400 26.35 13.13 -3.29
N LYS A 401 27.17 13.46 -2.28
CA LYS A 401 27.99 12.50 -1.52
C LYS A 401 27.20 11.31 -0.94
N ASN A 402 25.95 11.54 -0.54
CA ASN A 402 25.10 10.53 0.08
C ASN A 402 24.26 9.72 -0.94
N PHE A 403 24.35 10.04 -2.23
CA PHE A 403 23.63 9.31 -3.27
C PHE A 403 24.14 7.88 -3.40
N TYR A 404 23.23 6.91 -3.40
CA TYR A 404 23.61 5.49 -3.49
C TYR A 404 22.64 4.63 -4.30
N ARG A 405 21.46 5.12 -4.70
CA ARG A 405 20.45 4.27 -5.34
C ARG A 405 19.83 4.86 -6.60
N LEU A 406 19.93 4.11 -7.69
CA LEU A 406 19.15 4.32 -8.90
C LEU A 406 18.11 3.21 -9.06
N LYS A 407 16.84 3.60 -9.29
CA LYS A 407 15.81 2.68 -9.75
C LYS A 407 15.28 3.09 -11.12
N LEU A 408 15.46 2.22 -12.09
CA LEU A 408 15.03 2.43 -13.45
C LEU A 408 13.83 1.55 -13.77
N ILE A 409 12.79 2.15 -14.33
CA ILE A 409 11.63 1.45 -14.88
C ILE A 409 11.76 1.44 -16.40
N ASN A 410 12.09 0.29 -16.98
CA ASN A 410 12.40 0.13 -18.38
C ASN A 410 11.30 -0.64 -19.13
N TYR A 411 10.79 -0.07 -20.21
CA TYR A 411 9.75 -0.70 -21.06
C TYR A 411 10.29 -1.26 -22.38
N SER A 412 11.61 -1.18 -22.58
CA SER A 412 12.26 -1.55 -23.84
C SER A 412 13.61 -2.18 -23.56
N ASP A 413 14.18 -2.88 -24.54
CA ASP A 413 15.49 -3.50 -24.35
C ASP A 413 16.54 -2.47 -23.97
N SER A 414 17.27 -2.76 -22.88
CA SER A 414 18.38 -1.93 -22.44
C SER A 414 19.39 -1.77 -23.57
N LYS A 415 20.06 -0.62 -23.64
CA LYS A 415 21.17 -0.40 -24.58
C LYS A 415 22.53 -0.40 -23.88
N LEU A 416 22.57 -0.68 -22.58
CA LEU A 416 23.81 -0.80 -21.84
C LEU A 416 24.64 -1.98 -22.36
N ILE A 417 25.94 -1.73 -22.47
CA ILE A 417 26.99 -2.72 -22.72
C ILE A 417 27.89 -2.86 -21.48
N PRO A 418 28.64 -3.97 -21.33
CA PRO A 418 29.52 -4.18 -20.18
C PRO A 418 30.48 -3.02 -19.90
N GLU A 419 31.03 -2.40 -20.94
CA GLU A 419 31.99 -1.29 -20.86
C GLU A 419 31.40 -0.04 -20.21
N ASP A 420 30.11 0.24 -20.45
CA ASP A 420 29.41 1.38 -19.84
C ASP A 420 29.29 1.20 -18.32
N LEU A 421 28.98 -0.02 -17.88
CA LEU A 421 28.89 -0.37 -16.45
C LEU A 421 30.26 -0.40 -15.79
N GLU A 422 31.26 -0.96 -16.45
CA GLU A 422 32.65 -0.99 -15.99
C GLU A 422 33.18 0.44 -15.75
N LYS A 423 32.94 1.34 -16.72
CA LYS A 423 33.28 2.77 -16.60
C LYS A 423 32.50 3.44 -15.48
N PHE A 424 31.22 3.13 -15.29
CA PHE A 424 30.43 3.70 -14.21
C PHE A 424 30.95 3.25 -12.83
N PHE A 425 31.13 1.94 -12.62
CA PHE A 425 31.51 1.40 -11.31
C PHE A 425 32.96 1.72 -10.91
N SER A 426 33.88 1.79 -11.88
CA SER A 426 35.24 2.28 -11.62
C SER A 426 35.20 3.71 -11.07
N ASN A 427 34.51 4.63 -11.74
CA ASN A 427 34.30 5.99 -11.25
C ASN A 427 33.56 6.04 -9.90
N TRP A 428 32.62 5.12 -9.67
CA TRP A 428 31.85 5.07 -8.43
C TRP A 428 32.69 4.64 -7.22
N LYS A 429 33.63 3.71 -7.42
CA LYS A 429 34.53 3.20 -6.38
C LYS A 429 35.39 4.30 -5.76
N ASP A 430 35.72 5.33 -6.54
CA ASP A 430 36.62 6.41 -6.12
C ASP A 430 35.91 7.54 -5.37
N ARG A 431 34.59 7.45 -5.15
CA ARG A 431 33.82 8.48 -4.43
C ARG A 431 34.12 8.46 -2.92
N VAL A 432 34.09 9.66 -2.31
CA VAL A 432 34.20 9.84 -0.86
C VAL A 432 32.93 10.51 -0.32
N PRO A 433 32.18 9.88 0.62
CA PRO A 433 32.43 8.55 1.18
C PRO A 433 32.14 7.42 0.17
N GLN A 434 32.81 6.27 0.37
CA GLN A 434 32.55 5.07 -0.43
C GLN A 434 31.24 4.42 0.03
N ILE A 435 30.13 4.83 -0.61
CA ILE A 435 28.82 4.23 -0.37
C ILE A 435 28.51 3.23 -1.49
N PRO A 436 28.30 1.94 -1.16
CA PRO A 436 27.95 0.93 -2.14
C PRO A 436 26.69 1.25 -2.94
N PHE A 437 26.79 1.19 -4.26
CA PHE A 437 25.70 1.50 -5.17
C PHE A 437 24.60 0.43 -5.15
N SER A 438 23.36 0.86 -5.34
CA SER A 438 22.20 0.01 -5.50
C SER A 438 21.51 0.33 -6.83
N PHE A 439 21.53 -0.60 -7.77
CA PHE A 439 20.84 -0.47 -9.05
C PHE A 439 19.65 -1.44 -9.10
N ILE A 440 18.45 -0.90 -9.27
CA ILE A 440 17.24 -1.70 -9.45
C ILE A 440 16.69 -1.42 -10.85
N ASN A 441 16.70 -2.42 -11.71
CA ASN A 441 16.09 -2.36 -13.03
C ASN A 441 14.76 -3.13 -13.00
N ARG A 442 13.65 -2.46 -13.33
CA ARG A 442 12.34 -3.11 -13.47
C ARG A 442 11.87 -2.99 -14.90
N GLY A 443 11.67 -4.10 -15.59
CA GLY A 443 11.27 -4.05 -16.99
C GLY A 443 10.84 -5.38 -17.56
N SER A 444 10.47 -5.38 -18.83
CA SER A 444 10.07 -6.61 -19.53
C SER A 444 11.25 -7.55 -19.85
N PHE A 445 12.49 -7.05 -19.73
CA PHE A 445 13.71 -7.77 -20.09
C PHE A 445 14.73 -7.70 -18.96
N SER A 446 15.43 -8.82 -18.74
CA SER A 446 16.46 -8.91 -17.70
C SER A 446 17.76 -8.27 -18.17
N LEU A 447 18.32 -7.33 -17.40
CA LEU A 447 19.63 -6.75 -17.72
C LEU A 447 20.75 -7.77 -17.49
N GLU A 448 20.59 -8.63 -16.48
CA GLU A 448 21.57 -9.65 -16.10
C GLU A 448 21.72 -10.75 -17.17
N ASN A 449 20.70 -10.95 -18.02
CA ASN A 449 20.74 -11.97 -19.06
C ASN A 449 21.55 -11.55 -20.29
N LYS A 450 22.06 -10.31 -20.33
CA LYS A 450 22.94 -9.85 -21.40
C LYS A 450 24.37 -10.31 -21.17
N GLU A 451 24.98 -10.84 -22.22
CA GLU A 451 26.35 -11.35 -22.22
C GLU A 451 27.33 -10.30 -21.67
N GLY A 452 28.22 -10.71 -20.78
CA GLY A 452 29.23 -9.87 -20.11
C GLY A 452 28.73 -8.94 -19.00
N ILE A 453 27.44 -8.56 -18.98
CA ILE A 453 26.92 -7.65 -17.93
C ILE A 453 26.92 -8.33 -16.55
N SER A 454 26.54 -9.61 -16.49
CA SER A 454 26.55 -10.38 -15.24
C SER A 454 27.97 -10.46 -14.63
N ASP A 455 29.00 -10.64 -15.46
CA ASP A 455 30.38 -10.76 -15.00
C ASP A 455 30.88 -9.44 -14.39
N VAL A 456 30.57 -8.31 -15.03
CA VAL A 456 30.87 -6.97 -14.49
C VAL A 456 30.15 -6.76 -13.15
N ILE A 457 28.87 -7.11 -13.06
CA ILE A 457 28.10 -6.96 -11.81
C ILE A 457 28.72 -7.79 -10.68
N GLU A 458 29.02 -9.07 -10.93
CA GLU A 458 29.60 -9.96 -9.91
C GLU A 458 30.99 -9.51 -9.47
N LYS A 459 31.83 -9.04 -10.41
CA LYS A 459 33.12 -8.41 -10.10
C LYS A 459 32.96 -7.27 -9.11
N TYR A 460 32.07 -6.32 -9.37
CA TYR A 460 31.90 -5.13 -8.50
C TYR A 460 31.07 -5.39 -7.23
N LYS A 461 30.27 -6.46 -7.17
CA LYS A 461 29.73 -6.97 -5.90
C LYS A 461 30.84 -7.49 -4.99
N LYS A 462 31.77 -8.29 -5.51
CA LYS A 462 32.93 -8.81 -4.75
C LYS A 462 33.85 -7.69 -4.25
N LEU A 463 34.01 -6.63 -5.04
CA LEU A 463 34.77 -5.43 -4.65
C LEU A 463 34.04 -4.53 -3.63
N GLY A 464 32.79 -4.83 -3.28
CA GLY A 464 31.99 -4.02 -2.36
C GLY A 464 31.42 -2.72 -2.95
N THR A 465 31.72 -2.40 -4.20
CA THR A 465 31.20 -1.21 -4.91
C THR A 465 29.69 -1.29 -5.12
N ILE A 466 29.13 -2.51 -5.29
CA ILE A 466 27.70 -2.74 -5.46
C ILE A 466 27.15 -3.45 -4.22
N LYS A 467 26.15 -2.84 -3.56
CA LYS A 467 25.40 -3.50 -2.49
C LYS A 467 24.23 -4.32 -3.02
N LYS A 468 23.57 -3.83 -4.04
CA LYS A 468 22.39 -4.49 -4.59
C LYS A 468 22.28 -4.23 -6.08
N PHE A 469 22.18 -5.31 -6.84
CA PHE A 469 21.76 -5.30 -8.22
C PHE A 469 20.53 -6.20 -8.30
N GLU A 470 19.39 -5.67 -8.74
CA GLU A 470 18.15 -6.44 -8.86
C GLU A 470 17.49 -6.13 -10.19
N THR A 471 17.25 -7.18 -10.99
CA THR A 471 16.33 -7.11 -12.10
C THR A 471 14.99 -7.74 -11.75
N THR A 472 13.91 -6.97 -11.81
CA THR A 472 12.54 -7.49 -11.66
C THR A 472 11.82 -7.47 -13.00
N LEU A 473 11.33 -8.63 -13.45
CA LEU A 473 10.46 -8.74 -14.61
C LEU A 473 9.02 -8.38 -14.26
N TYR A 474 8.27 -7.84 -15.22
CA TYR A 474 6.85 -7.52 -15.07
C TYR A 474 5.96 -8.75 -15.01
#